data_AF-A0A7X6SYY6-F1
#
_entry.id   AF-A0A7X6SYY6-F1
#
_cell.length_a   1.000
_cell.length_b   1.000
_cell.length_c   1.000
_cell.angle_alpha   90.00
_cell.angle_beta   90.00
_cell.angle_gamma   90.00
#
_symmetry.space_group_name_H-M   'P 1'
#
loop_
_entity.id
_entity.type
_entity.pdbx_description
1 polymer ?
#
loop_
_entity_poly.entity_id
_entity_poly.type
_entity_poly.pdbx_seq_one_letter_code
_entity_poly.pdbx_strand_id
1 'polypeptide(L)'
;MRLSLRSIGKINTADIDIIGISVIAGANDTGKNNVGNVLYSVFNSFYRIDSQIEKERAASIERVIRFAQRSIDSYRSFDSLRTRTIRELSSGFVKKDAGYTQNQEKIEKKIMTIIEPEEAGSDITGSSLTVKQIASRIFNILNIPDKEIFKTVLSKKLANEFDNQINNIYNDQPGRIILKIRDTEIIADLEDNRVTNLSNQIPLNTQAIYIVDPFILDEQSMFGIIPTAYIYQNHRDHLKEILFTSRPENSVIEQIITADKLRNIYARINLICDGELIKDKLSAFTYQKTGLDKALNLRNMSTVLYTFAILKTLLQNGFFEEKGTISLDEPEIHLHPEWQLAFAELIVLLQRDFNMHILLTTHSPYFLHALEVYADKYKIKGKCRYYLATCKDNSAIIKDVSENIDLIYEKLAKPLQKLENIWHDDE
;
A
#
# COMPACT_ATOMS: atom_id res chain seq x y z
N MET A 1 -13.26 -7.09 -8.89
CA MET A 1 -11.85 -7.13 -9.37
C MET A 1 -11.39 -8.57 -9.33
N ARG A 2 -10.38 -8.96 -10.10
CA ARG A 2 -9.77 -10.31 -10.06
C ARG A 2 -8.26 -10.21 -10.11
N LEU A 3 -7.56 -10.97 -9.27
CA LEU A 3 -6.10 -11.06 -9.23
C LEU A 3 -5.69 -12.49 -9.54
N SER A 4 -4.90 -12.67 -10.59
CA SER A 4 -4.35 -13.97 -10.98
C SER A 4 -2.83 -13.93 -10.93
N LEU A 5 -2.23 -14.93 -10.30
CA LEU A 5 -0.80 -15.02 -10.04
C LEU A 5 -0.25 -16.33 -10.58
N ARG A 6 0.94 -16.27 -11.19
CA ARG A 6 1.73 -17.44 -11.57
C ARG A 6 3.19 -17.24 -11.18
N SER A 7 3.76 -18.21 -10.47
CA SER A 7 5.17 -18.21 -10.04
C SER A 7 5.63 -16.90 -9.37
N ILE A 8 4.92 -16.46 -8.32
CA ILE A 8 5.25 -15.27 -7.51
C ILE A 8 5.47 -15.65 -6.04
N GLY A 9 6.67 -15.42 -5.50
CA GLY A 9 7.08 -15.85 -4.17
C GLY A 9 6.78 -17.33 -3.93
N LYS A 10 6.00 -17.70 -2.91
CA LYS A 10 5.59 -19.10 -2.69
C LYS A 10 4.48 -19.58 -3.63
N ILE A 11 3.76 -18.67 -4.29
CA ILE A 11 2.58 -19.00 -5.09
C ILE A 11 3.02 -19.58 -6.43
N ASN A 12 2.59 -20.82 -6.70
CA ASN A 12 2.61 -21.40 -8.03
C ASN A 12 1.45 -20.82 -8.85
N THR A 13 0.23 -20.98 -8.37
CA THR A 13 -0.98 -20.46 -9.02
C THR A 13 -1.99 -19.97 -8.00
N ALA A 14 -2.58 -18.81 -8.29
CA ALA A 14 -3.72 -18.28 -7.56
C ALA A 14 -4.62 -17.52 -8.53
N ASP A 15 -5.93 -17.62 -8.33
CA ASP A 15 -6.90 -16.88 -9.12
C ASP A 15 -8.09 -16.47 -8.24
N ILE A 16 -8.14 -15.19 -7.89
CA ILE A 16 -8.93 -14.70 -6.76
C ILE A 16 -9.81 -13.56 -7.21
N ASP A 17 -11.13 -13.75 -7.11
CA ASP A 17 -12.11 -12.70 -7.30
C ASP A 17 -12.23 -11.89 -6.02
N ILE A 18 -12.05 -10.57 -6.13
CA ILE A 18 -12.15 -9.59 -5.05
C ILE A 18 -13.34 -8.67 -5.37
N ILE A 19 -14.53 -9.16 -5.05
CA ILE A 19 -15.82 -8.51 -5.37
C ILE A 19 -16.53 -7.93 -4.14
N GLY A 20 -16.23 -8.46 -2.96
CA GLY A 20 -16.76 -8.02 -1.67
C GLY A 20 -15.81 -8.47 -0.57
N ILE A 21 -16.04 -9.64 0.02
CA ILE A 21 -15.11 -10.25 0.99
C ILE A 21 -14.54 -11.53 0.38
N SER A 22 -13.23 -11.59 0.22
CA SER A 22 -12.53 -12.74 -0.34
C SER A 22 -11.61 -13.31 0.71
N VAL A 23 -11.98 -14.48 1.25
CA VAL A 23 -11.29 -15.13 2.36
C VAL A 23 -10.38 -16.22 1.82
N ILE A 24 -9.06 -16.11 2.07
CA ILE A 24 -8.08 -17.16 1.80
C ILE A 24 -7.79 -17.87 3.11
N ALA A 25 -8.30 -19.09 3.25
CA ALA A 25 -8.09 -19.92 4.40
C ALA A 25 -7.11 -21.06 4.10
N GLY A 26 -6.34 -21.46 5.09
CA GLY A 26 -5.40 -22.57 4.95
C GLY A 26 -4.42 -22.62 6.11
N ALA A 27 -3.65 -23.70 6.17
CA ALA A 27 -2.62 -23.88 7.19
C ALA A 27 -1.57 -22.76 7.14
N ASN A 28 -0.77 -22.65 8.19
CA ASN A 28 0.38 -21.75 8.19
C ASN A 28 1.35 -22.15 7.07
N ASP A 29 2.09 -21.17 6.58
CA ASP A 29 3.11 -21.35 5.54
C ASP A 29 2.59 -21.79 4.15
N THR A 30 1.33 -21.50 3.82
CA THR A 30 0.75 -21.81 2.49
C THR A 30 0.75 -20.63 1.52
N GLY A 31 1.59 -19.61 1.73
CA GLY A 31 1.74 -18.46 0.82
C GLY A 31 0.53 -17.52 0.74
N LYS A 32 -0.36 -17.50 1.74
CA LYS A 32 -1.58 -16.65 1.76
C LYS A 32 -1.21 -15.16 1.67
N ASN A 33 -0.23 -14.75 2.47
CA ASN A 33 0.21 -13.36 2.64
C ASN A 33 0.82 -12.82 1.34
N ASN A 34 1.42 -13.67 0.51
CA ASN A 34 1.95 -13.28 -0.81
C ASN A 34 0.87 -12.68 -1.71
N VAL A 35 -0.40 -13.11 -1.60
CA VAL A 35 -1.49 -12.49 -2.35
C VAL A 35 -1.72 -11.05 -1.90
N GLY A 36 -1.73 -10.82 -0.59
CA GLY A 36 -1.87 -9.48 0.00
C GLY A 36 -0.73 -8.55 -0.44
N ASN A 37 0.51 -9.05 -0.39
CA ASN A 37 1.71 -8.34 -0.83
C ASN A 37 1.62 -7.92 -2.31
N VAL A 38 1.20 -8.84 -3.20
CA VAL A 38 1.03 -8.51 -4.63
C VAL A 38 -0.10 -7.52 -4.83
N LEU A 39 -1.26 -7.75 -4.20
CA LEU A 39 -2.41 -6.86 -4.34
C LEU A 39 -2.03 -5.43 -3.91
N TYR A 40 -1.41 -5.28 -2.74
CA TYR A 40 -0.90 -4.00 -2.25
C TYR A 40 0.06 -3.35 -3.24
N SER A 41 1.10 -4.09 -3.66
CA SER A 41 2.17 -3.57 -4.53
C SER A 41 1.63 -3.07 -5.85
N VAL A 42 0.80 -3.90 -6.52
CA VAL A 42 0.21 -3.57 -7.80
C VAL A 42 -0.73 -2.38 -7.62
N PHE A 43 -1.75 -2.48 -6.77
CA PHE A 43 -2.77 -1.44 -6.63
C PHE A 43 -2.17 -0.06 -6.31
N ASN A 44 -1.19 -0.02 -5.39
CA ASN A 44 -0.53 1.23 -5.02
C ASN A 44 0.52 1.71 -6.04
N SER A 45 1.02 0.86 -6.95
CA SER A 45 1.75 1.33 -8.14
C SER A 45 0.83 2.10 -9.09
N PHE A 46 -0.44 1.70 -9.22
CA PHE A 46 -1.40 2.37 -10.11
C PHE A 46 -2.13 3.56 -9.46
N TYR A 47 -2.07 3.70 -8.14
CA TYR A 47 -2.69 4.82 -7.41
C TYR A 47 -2.06 6.18 -7.79
N ARG A 48 -2.86 7.09 -8.37
CA ARG A 48 -2.42 8.41 -8.85
C ARG A 48 -1.15 8.34 -9.70
N ILE A 49 -1.14 7.39 -10.64
CA ILE A 49 0.06 7.04 -11.42
C ILE A 49 0.71 8.24 -12.13
N ASP A 50 -0.09 9.12 -12.73
CA ASP A 50 0.45 10.31 -13.41
C ASP A 50 1.27 11.18 -12.45
N SER A 51 0.76 11.39 -11.22
CA SER A 51 1.48 12.13 -10.19
C SER A 51 2.77 11.41 -9.73
N GLN A 52 2.78 10.07 -9.69
CA GLN A 52 3.99 9.31 -9.39
C GLN A 52 5.05 9.49 -10.48
N ILE A 53 4.65 9.43 -11.76
CA ILE A 53 5.55 9.66 -12.91
C ILE A 53 6.13 11.08 -12.86
N GLU A 54 5.30 12.07 -12.56
CA GLU A 54 5.75 13.45 -12.43
C GLU A 54 6.77 13.62 -11.30
N LYS A 55 6.51 13.01 -10.13
CA LYS A 55 7.44 13.02 -8.99
C LYS A 55 8.77 12.35 -9.33
N GLU A 56 8.77 11.23 -10.06
CA GLU A 56 9.99 10.53 -10.48
C GLU A 56 10.85 11.36 -11.44
N ARG A 57 10.21 12.02 -12.41
CA ARG A 57 10.89 12.94 -13.32
C ARG A 57 11.48 14.12 -12.55
N ALA A 58 10.68 14.76 -11.69
CA ALA A 58 11.13 15.90 -10.90
C ALA A 58 12.30 15.53 -9.98
N ALA A 59 12.23 14.39 -9.30
CA ALA A 59 13.32 13.91 -8.44
C ALA A 59 14.60 13.60 -9.23
N SER A 60 14.48 13.08 -10.45
CA SER A 60 15.62 12.84 -11.33
C SER A 60 16.27 14.14 -11.82
N ILE A 61 15.46 15.11 -12.22
CA ILE A 61 15.92 16.45 -12.62
C ILE A 61 16.59 17.16 -11.44
N GLU A 62 15.99 17.08 -10.26
CA GLU A 62 16.54 17.64 -9.02
C GLU A 62 17.94 17.08 -8.72
N ARG A 63 18.15 15.76 -8.89
CA ARG A 63 19.48 15.14 -8.74
C ARG A 63 20.50 15.67 -9.76
N VAL A 64 20.10 15.85 -11.02
CA VAL A 64 20.97 16.41 -12.07
C VAL A 64 21.40 17.83 -11.69
N ILE A 65 20.45 18.67 -11.28
CA ILE A 65 20.73 20.07 -10.90
C ILE A 65 21.63 20.11 -9.64
N ARG A 66 21.31 19.33 -8.60
CA ARG A 66 22.13 19.27 -7.37
C ARG A 66 23.55 18.77 -7.62
N PHE A 67 23.73 17.82 -8.53
CA PHE A 67 25.06 17.35 -8.90
C PHE A 67 25.87 18.46 -9.59
N ALA A 68 25.24 19.19 -10.51
CA ALA A 68 25.87 20.32 -11.19
C ALA A 68 26.26 21.44 -10.23
N GLN A 69 25.42 21.76 -9.23
CA GLN A 69 25.75 22.72 -8.18
C GLN A 69 27.07 22.40 -7.49
N ARG A 70 27.21 21.17 -7.00
CA ARG A 70 28.41 20.71 -6.28
C ARG A 70 29.69 20.78 -7.14
N SER A 71 29.58 20.57 -8.45
CA SER A 71 30.72 20.70 -9.36
C SER A 71 31.11 22.17 -9.60
N ILE A 72 30.15 23.10 -9.58
CA ILE A 72 30.38 24.53 -9.79
C ILE A 72 30.88 25.21 -8.50
N ASP A 73 30.47 24.73 -7.32
CA ASP A 73 30.87 25.26 -6.00
C ASP A 73 32.39 25.25 -5.72
N SER A 74 33.18 24.52 -6.50
CA SER A 74 34.65 24.60 -6.44
C SER A 74 35.24 25.93 -6.93
N TYR A 75 34.45 26.82 -7.55
CA TYR A 75 34.91 28.06 -8.20
C TYR A 75 34.26 29.39 -7.75
N ARG A 76 33.49 29.41 -6.65
CA ARG A 76 32.72 30.55 -6.04
C ARG A 76 31.26 30.70 -6.50
N SER A 77 30.45 31.15 -5.52
CA SER A 77 29.14 31.83 -5.62
C SER A 77 27.87 31.04 -5.99
N PHE A 78 27.83 29.71 -5.89
CA PHE A 78 26.58 28.94 -6.09
C PHE A 78 25.78 28.63 -4.79
N ASP A 79 26.24 29.17 -3.65
CA ASP A 79 25.74 28.85 -2.30
C ASP A 79 24.30 29.34 -1.99
N SER A 80 23.59 29.96 -2.95
CA SER A 80 22.32 30.67 -2.70
C SER A 80 21.04 29.98 -3.20
N LEU A 81 21.13 28.94 -4.04
CA LEU A 81 19.92 28.22 -4.49
C LEU A 81 19.39 27.31 -3.37
N ARG A 82 18.51 27.88 -2.55
CA ARG A 82 17.77 27.15 -1.50
C ARG A 82 17.19 25.86 -2.07
N THR A 83 17.26 24.76 -1.31
CA THR A 83 16.64 23.45 -1.62
C THR A 83 15.21 23.55 -2.15
N ARG A 84 14.44 24.55 -1.69
CA ARG A 84 13.08 24.85 -2.17
C ARG A 84 13.06 25.30 -3.65
N THR A 85 13.96 26.18 -4.05
CA THR A 85 14.07 26.69 -5.43
C THR A 85 14.37 25.58 -6.42
N ILE A 86 15.26 24.63 -6.06
CA ILE A 86 15.58 23.49 -6.93
C ILE A 86 14.37 22.56 -7.12
N ARG A 87 13.60 22.32 -6.05
CA ARG A 87 12.38 21.51 -6.12
C ARG A 87 11.32 22.18 -7.00
N GLU A 88 11.09 23.47 -6.79
CA GLU A 88 10.13 24.25 -7.60
C GLU A 88 10.54 24.27 -9.08
N LEU A 89 11.84 24.45 -9.36
CA LEU A 89 12.39 24.40 -10.70
C LEU A 89 12.20 23.02 -11.36
N SER A 90 12.53 21.95 -10.64
CA SER A 90 12.43 20.57 -11.12
C SER A 90 10.98 20.21 -11.45
N SER A 91 10.04 20.51 -10.54
CA SER A 91 8.61 20.37 -10.79
C SER A 91 8.13 21.22 -11.97
N GLY A 92 8.70 22.42 -12.15
CA GLY A 92 8.40 23.31 -13.26
C GLY A 92 8.83 22.79 -14.64
N PHE A 93 9.80 21.87 -14.73
CA PHE A 93 10.20 21.24 -15.99
C PHE A 93 9.28 20.10 -16.41
N VAL A 94 8.60 19.47 -15.46
CA VAL A 94 7.75 18.30 -15.72
C VAL A 94 6.36 18.69 -16.27
N LYS A 95 5.94 19.95 -16.08
CA LYS A 95 4.65 20.45 -16.56
C LYS A 95 4.52 20.28 -18.09
N LYS A 96 3.55 19.47 -18.53
CA LYS A 96 3.35 19.09 -19.95
C LYS A 96 3.18 20.31 -20.89
N ASP A 97 2.54 21.39 -20.43
CA ASP A 97 2.23 22.56 -21.25
C ASP A 97 3.43 23.47 -21.55
N ALA A 98 4.59 23.24 -20.94
CA ALA A 98 5.75 24.12 -21.10
C ALA A 98 6.58 23.85 -22.38
N GLY A 99 6.30 22.74 -23.07
CA GLY A 99 6.95 22.38 -24.34
C GLY A 99 8.44 22.02 -24.23
N TYR A 100 8.92 21.67 -23.02
CA TYR A 100 10.33 21.30 -22.80
C TYR A 100 10.72 19.97 -23.45
N THR A 101 9.77 19.05 -23.63
CA THR A 101 9.99 17.76 -24.33
C THR A 101 10.34 17.93 -25.80
N GLN A 102 9.99 19.07 -26.41
CA GLN A 102 10.19 19.34 -27.84
C GLN A 102 11.35 20.30 -28.13
N ASN A 103 11.87 21.00 -27.11
CA ASN A 103 12.83 22.08 -27.32
C ASN A 103 13.85 22.16 -26.17
N GLN A 104 15.05 21.64 -26.41
CA GLN A 104 16.16 21.70 -25.45
C GLN A 104 16.63 23.14 -25.17
N GLU A 105 16.60 24.04 -26.15
CA GLU A 105 17.02 25.44 -25.95
C GLU A 105 16.14 26.16 -24.92
N LYS A 106 14.86 25.80 -24.82
CA LYS A 106 13.97 26.34 -23.76
C LYS A 106 14.43 25.89 -22.37
N ILE A 107 14.98 24.68 -22.25
CA ILE A 107 15.54 24.17 -21.00
C ILE A 107 16.82 24.95 -20.66
N GLU A 108 17.71 25.12 -21.65
CA GLU A 108 18.95 25.90 -21.50
C GLU A 108 18.67 27.32 -21.03
N LYS A 109 17.77 28.04 -21.70
CA LYS A 109 17.37 29.42 -21.32
C LYS A 109 16.86 29.49 -19.88
N LYS A 110 16.01 28.56 -19.47
CA LYS A 110 15.46 28.53 -18.10
C LYS A 110 16.51 28.24 -17.03
N ILE A 111 17.50 27.41 -17.35
CA ILE A 111 18.64 27.17 -16.46
C ILE A 111 19.51 28.44 -16.38
N MET A 112 19.84 29.07 -17.52
CA MET A 112 20.66 30.29 -17.57
C MET A 112 20.07 31.40 -16.69
N THR A 113 18.75 31.66 -16.78
CA THR A 113 18.08 32.69 -15.96
C THR A 113 18.20 32.49 -14.45
N ILE A 114 18.60 31.29 -14.01
CA ILE A 114 18.70 30.93 -12.60
C ILE A 114 20.16 30.89 -12.14
N ILE A 115 21.08 30.58 -13.06
CA ILE A 115 22.52 30.48 -12.79
C ILE A 115 23.21 31.85 -12.91
N GLU A 116 22.77 32.69 -13.85
CA GLU A 116 23.31 34.02 -14.09
C GLU A 116 22.18 35.04 -13.90
N PRO A 117 21.93 35.55 -12.67
CA PRO A 117 21.19 36.79 -12.54
C PRO A 117 21.97 37.89 -13.28
N GLU A 118 21.28 38.78 -13.99
CA GLU A 118 21.80 39.76 -14.97
C GLU A 118 22.94 40.68 -14.49
N GLU A 119 23.41 40.59 -13.24
CA GLU A 119 24.41 41.49 -12.63
C GLU A 119 25.87 40.97 -12.62
N ALA A 120 26.16 39.74 -13.06
CA ALA A 120 27.51 39.16 -12.95
C ALA A 120 28.27 39.10 -14.30
N GLY A 121 28.96 40.19 -14.66
CA GLY A 121 29.76 40.32 -15.88
C GLY A 121 31.11 39.56 -15.87
N SER A 122 31.11 38.23 -15.87
CA SER A 122 32.34 37.42 -15.94
C SER A 122 32.27 36.27 -16.96
N ASP A 123 33.45 35.88 -17.48
CA ASP A 123 33.71 35.03 -18.66
C ASP A 123 32.77 33.80 -18.90
N ILE A 124 32.26 33.73 -20.14
CA ILE A 124 30.99 33.08 -20.55
C ILE A 124 31.17 31.65 -21.13
N THR A 125 32.40 31.17 -21.34
CA THR A 125 32.62 29.93 -22.14
C THR A 125 32.50 28.63 -21.33
N GLY A 126 32.90 28.63 -20.06
CA GLY A 126 32.81 27.45 -19.18
C GLY A 126 31.41 27.18 -18.62
N SER A 127 30.62 28.24 -18.36
CA SER A 127 29.23 28.13 -17.88
C SER A 127 28.30 27.60 -18.98
N SER A 128 28.47 28.07 -20.22
CA SER A 128 27.66 27.67 -21.38
C SER A 128 27.74 26.17 -21.69
N LEU A 129 28.94 25.56 -21.65
CA LEU A 129 29.12 24.12 -21.88
C LEU A 129 28.45 23.28 -20.78
N THR A 130 28.55 23.73 -19.53
CA THR A 130 27.93 23.06 -18.37
C THR A 130 26.41 23.12 -18.45
N VAL A 131 25.83 24.25 -18.83
CA VAL A 131 24.38 24.41 -19.00
C VAL A 131 23.82 23.53 -20.12
N LYS A 132 24.51 23.45 -21.26
CA LYS A 132 24.13 22.54 -22.36
C LYS A 132 24.10 21.08 -21.91
N GLN A 133 25.09 20.65 -21.12
CA GLN A 133 25.13 19.28 -20.58
C GLN A 133 23.96 19.00 -19.62
N ILE A 134 23.64 19.94 -18.72
CA ILE A 134 22.50 19.81 -17.81
C ILE A 134 21.19 19.75 -18.60
N ALA A 135 21.01 20.66 -19.55
CA ALA A 135 19.80 20.71 -20.38
C ALA A 135 19.61 19.44 -21.20
N SER A 136 20.68 18.91 -21.79
CA SER A 136 20.65 17.62 -22.50
C SER A 136 20.23 16.47 -21.59
N ARG A 137 20.76 16.39 -20.36
CA ARG A 137 20.34 15.37 -19.38
C ARG A 137 18.87 15.52 -18.99
N ILE A 138 18.40 16.73 -18.72
CA ILE A 138 16.98 17.01 -18.40
C ILE A 138 16.09 16.65 -19.59
N PHE A 139 16.47 17.04 -20.80
CA PHE A 139 15.75 16.71 -22.03
C PHE A 139 15.59 15.20 -22.20
N ASN A 140 16.67 14.44 -21.96
CA ASN A 140 16.62 12.97 -22.00
C ASN A 140 15.68 12.41 -20.94
N ILE A 141 15.70 12.92 -19.69
CA ILE A 141 14.79 12.51 -18.61
C ILE A 141 13.32 12.75 -19.00
N LEU A 142 13.01 13.92 -19.56
CA LEU A 142 11.65 14.29 -19.94
C LEU A 142 11.11 13.41 -21.08
N ASN A 143 11.99 12.92 -21.97
CA ASN A 143 11.62 12.07 -23.11
C ASN A 143 11.59 10.56 -22.79
N ILE A 144 11.89 10.14 -21.56
CA ILE A 144 11.67 8.74 -21.15
C ILE A 144 10.17 8.44 -21.23
N PRO A 145 9.73 7.36 -21.92
CA PRO A 145 8.32 7.00 -22.00
C PRO A 145 7.70 6.71 -20.64
N ASP A 146 6.48 7.21 -20.41
CA ASP A 146 5.72 6.98 -19.16
C ASP A 146 5.61 5.49 -18.81
N LYS A 147 5.46 4.62 -19.82
CA LYS A 147 5.42 3.16 -19.67
C LYS A 147 6.69 2.58 -19.03
N GLU A 148 7.86 3.09 -19.37
CA GLU A 148 9.15 2.61 -18.85
C GLU A 148 9.37 3.05 -17.40
N ILE A 149 9.01 4.29 -17.09
CA ILE A 149 8.98 4.81 -15.71
C ILE A 149 8.03 3.94 -14.89
N PHE A 150 6.85 3.66 -15.43
CA PHE A 150 5.84 2.91 -14.71
C PHE A 150 6.23 1.45 -14.43
N LYS A 151 6.78 0.75 -15.42
CA LYS A 151 7.37 -0.59 -15.26
C LYS A 151 8.43 -0.60 -14.16
N THR A 152 9.26 0.44 -14.11
CA THR A 152 10.30 0.59 -13.08
C THR A 152 9.70 0.82 -11.69
N VAL A 153 8.65 1.65 -11.57
CA VAL A 153 7.93 1.89 -10.31
C VAL A 153 7.31 0.60 -9.79
N LEU A 154 6.60 -0.16 -10.62
CA LEU A 154 6.03 -1.45 -10.24
C LEU A 154 7.11 -2.44 -9.79
N SER A 155 8.20 -2.56 -10.54
CA SER A 155 9.34 -3.43 -10.16
C SER A 155 9.90 -3.07 -8.79
N LYS A 156 10.11 -1.78 -8.51
CA LYS A 156 10.66 -1.34 -7.23
C LYS A 156 9.71 -1.53 -6.05
N LYS A 157 8.40 -1.31 -6.24
CA LYS A 157 7.41 -1.56 -5.18
C LYS A 157 7.33 -3.05 -4.84
N LEU A 158 7.26 -3.91 -5.86
CA LEU A 158 7.30 -5.36 -5.66
C LEU A 158 8.62 -5.80 -5.00
N ALA A 159 9.76 -5.28 -5.46
CA ALA A 159 11.05 -5.61 -4.87
C ALA A 159 11.14 -5.20 -3.40
N ASN A 160 10.62 -4.02 -3.01
CA ASN A 160 10.62 -3.61 -1.62
C ASN A 160 9.64 -4.43 -0.76
N GLU A 161 8.52 -4.87 -1.32
CA GLU A 161 7.53 -5.69 -0.63
C GLU A 161 7.97 -7.16 -0.45
N PHE A 162 8.74 -7.68 -1.41
CA PHE A 162 9.22 -9.07 -1.43
C PHE A 162 10.70 -9.22 -1.02
N ASP A 163 11.33 -8.16 -0.53
CA ASP A 163 12.77 -8.12 -0.24
C ASP A 163 13.64 -8.67 -1.40
N ASN A 164 13.32 -8.21 -2.61
CA ASN A 164 13.92 -8.61 -3.89
C ASN A 164 13.69 -10.08 -4.30
N GLN A 165 12.80 -10.84 -3.63
CA GLN A 165 12.43 -12.22 -3.99
C GLN A 165 11.00 -12.31 -4.56
N ILE A 166 10.77 -11.64 -5.69
CA ILE A 166 9.45 -11.53 -6.31
C ILE A 166 9.06 -12.82 -7.05
N ASN A 167 9.94 -13.37 -7.89
CA ASN A 167 9.70 -14.61 -8.61
C ASN A 167 9.65 -15.80 -7.64
N ASN A 168 9.08 -16.92 -8.09
CA ASN A 168 9.03 -18.11 -7.25
C ASN A 168 10.43 -18.69 -7.02
N ILE A 169 10.78 -18.92 -5.76
CA ILE A 169 12.12 -19.42 -5.40
C ILE A 169 12.26 -20.95 -5.53
N TYR A 170 11.16 -21.65 -5.74
CA TYR A 170 11.11 -23.12 -5.84
C TYR A 170 10.94 -23.61 -7.28
N ASN A 171 10.82 -22.71 -8.26
CA ASN A 171 10.83 -23.06 -9.69
C ASN A 171 11.38 -21.93 -10.55
N ASP A 172 12.02 -22.28 -11.66
CA ASP A 172 12.63 -21.33 -12.60
C ASP A 172 11.63 -20.78 -13.63
N GLN A 173 10.32 -20.85 -13.36
CA GLN A 173 9.32 -20.37 -14.31
C GLN A 173 9.22 -18.84 -14.25
N PRO A 174 9.08 -18.15 -15.39
CA PRO A 174 8.74 -16.74 -15.41
C PRO A 174 7.49 -16.45 -14.59
N GLY A 175 7.55 -15.37 -13.81
CA GLY A 175 6.44 -14.89 -13.01
C GLY A 175 5.45 -14.12 -13.86
N ARG A 176 4.17 -14.18 -13.49
CA ARG A 176 3.13 -13.37 -14.11
C ARG A 176 2.11 -12.91 -13.09
N ILE A 177 1.79 -11.63 -13.15
CA ILE A 177 0.73 -10.99 -12.35
C ILE A 177 -0.31 -10.42 -13.30
N ILE A 178 -1.57 -10.77 -13.10
CA ILE A 178 -2.70 -10.23 -13.86
C ILE A 178 -3.68 -9.59 -12.88
N LEU A 179 -3.91 -8.29 -13.02
CA LEU A 179 -4.94 -7.57 -12.28
C LEU A 179 -6.04 -7.12 -13.24
N LYS A 180 -7.23 -7.69 -13.08
CA LYS A 180 -8.42 -7.33 -13.86
C LYS A 180 -9.35 -6.42 -13.06
N ILE A 181 -9.58 -5.23 -13.59
CA ILE A 181 -10.54 -4.27 -13.05
C ILE A 181 -11.56 -3.96 -14.14
N ARG A 182 -12.81 -4.40 -13.93
CA ARG A 182 -13.88 -4.39 -14.95
C ARG A 182 -13.41 -5.13 -16.20
N ASP A 183 -13.36 -4.46 -17.35
CA ASP A 183 -13.02 -5.05 -18.64
C ASP A 183 -11.54 -4.88 -19.00
N THR A 184 -10.75 -4.19 -18.16
CA THR A 184 -9.34 -3.92 -18.43
C THR A 184 -8.44 -4.83 -17.60
N GLU A 185 -7.44 -5.41 -18.26
CA GLU A 185 -6.44 -6.28 -17.64
C GLU A 185 -5.07 -5.61 -17.67
N ILE A 186 -4.47 -5.49 -16.50
CA ILE A 186 -3.05 -5.17 -16.35
C ILE A 186 -2.31 -6.50 -16.30
N ILE A 187 -1.30 -6.66 -17.15
CA ILE A 187 -0.45 -7.86 -17.16
C ILE A 187 0.99 -7.44 -16.95
N ALA A 188 1.62 -7.95 -15.90
CA ALA A 188 3.05 -7.80 -15.64
C ALA A 188 3.73 -9.16 -15.76
N ASP A 189 4.75 -9.26 -16.62
CA ASP A 189 5.62 -10.42 -16.74
C ASP A 189 6.91 -10.16 -15.96
N LEU A 190 7.41 -11.18 -15.25
CA LEU A 190 8.53 -11.06 -14.33
C LEU A 190 9.59 -12.13 -14.56
N GLU A 191 10.84 -11.70 -14.67
CA GLU A 191 12.03 -12.56 -14.72
C GLU A 191 13.12 -11.93 -13.86
N ASP A 192 13.95 -12.76 -13.21
CA ASP A 192 15.05 -12.30 -12.34
C ASP A 192 14.65 -11.24 -11.32
N ASN A 193 13.47 -11.40 -10.71
CA ASN A 193 12.89 -10.47 -9.72
C ASN A 193 12.68 -9.05 -10.25
N ARG A 194 12.35 -8.91 -11.54
CA ARG A 194 12.06 -7.62 -12.19
C ARG A 194 10.89 -7.75 -13.16
N VAL A 195 10.14 -6.67 -13.33
CA VAL A 195 9.10 -6.62 -14.36
C VAL A 195 9.75 -6.38 -15.72
N THR A 196 9.69 -7.38 -16.59
CA THR A 196 10.27 -7.32 -17.95
C THR A 196 9.29 -6.71 -18.95
N ASN A 197 8.00 -7.00 -18.80
CA ASN A 197 6.94 -6.48 -19.65
C ASN A 197 5.72 -6.06 -18.83
N LEU A 198 5.02 -5.05 -19.34
CA LEU A 198 3.81 -4.51 -18.72
C LEU A 198 2.82 -4.11 -19.83
N SER A 199 1.60 -4.65 -19.77
CA SER A 199 0.51 -4.28 -20.67
C SER A 199 -0.56 -3.48 -19.94
N ASN A 200 -1.13 -2.51 -20.66
CA ASN A 200 -2.16 -1.59 -20.21
C ASN A 200 -1.77 -0.74 -18.98
N GLN A 201 -2.50 0.35 -18.78
CA GLN A 201 -2.35 1.22 -17.62
C GLN A 201 -3.74 1.67 -17.19
N ILE A 202 -4.06 1.49 -15.92
CA ILE A 202 -5.33 1.95 -15.34
C ILE A 202 -4.98 2.91 -14.21
N PRO A 203 -5.17 4.23 -14.39
CA PRO A 203 -5.05 5.17 -13.29
C PRO A 203 -6.07 4.81 -12.20
N LEU A 204 -5.59 4.54 -10.99
CA LEU A 204 -6.44 4.30 -9.83
C LEU A 204 -6.51 5.55 -8.96
N ASN A 205 -7.71 5.85 -8.46
CA ASN A 205 -7.96 7.00 -7.58
C ASN A 205 -8.10 6.59 -6.12
N THR A 206 -8.11 5.29 -5.82
CA THR A 206 -8.10 4.73 -4.47
C THR A 206 -6.80 3.96 -4.27
N GLN A 207 -6.33 3.93 -3.02
CA GLN A 207 -5.16 3.14 -2.61
C GLN A 207 -5.62 1.87 -1.88
N ALA A 208 -4.79 0.82 -1.91
CA ALA A 208 -5.00 -0.37 -1.10
C ALA A 208 -4.36 -0.19 0.27
N ILE A 209 -5.12 -0.48 1.34
CA ILE A 209 -4.62 -0.54 2.72
C ILE A 209 -4.31 -2.00 3.04
N TYR A 210 -3.18 -2.26 3.68
CA TYR A 210 -2.83 -3.62 4.09
C TYR A 210 -2.42 -3.65 5.55
N ILE A 211 -3.21 -4.37 6.36
CA ILE A 211 -3.03 -4.51 7.81
C ILE A 211 -2.58 -5.95 8.09
N VAL A 212 -1.37 -6.09 8.60
CA VAL A 212 -0.75 -7.39 8.93
C VAL A 212 -0.51 -7.48 10.43
N ASP A 213 0.26 -6.54 10.96
CA ASP A 213 0.76 -6.59 12.32
C ASP A 213 0.20 -5.41 13.14
N PRO A 214 -0.63 -5.67 14.17
CA PRO A 214 -1.19 -4.60 14.99
C PRO A 214 -0.13 -3.90 15.86
N PHE A 215 1.04 -4.50 16.09
CA PHE A 215 2.14 -3.91 16.86
C PHE A 215 2.80 -2.71 16.16
N ILE A 216 2.36 -2.36 14.95
CA ILE A 216 2.74 -1.14 14.25
C ILE A 216 2.59 0.14 15.10
N LEU A 217 1.66 0.14 16.06
CA LEU A 217 1.43 1.24 17.00
C LEU A 217 2.58 1.47 17.99
N ASP A 218 3.46 0.50 18.21
CA ASP A 218 4.62 0.63 19.11
C ASP A 218 5.82 1.31 18.43
N GLU A 219 5.78 1.46 17.10
CA GLU A 219 6.90 1.95 16.26
C GLU A 219 6.88 3.48 16.02
N GLN A 220 6.20 4.25 16.87
CA GLN A 220 6.00 5.69 16.67
C GLN A 220 7.28 6.51 16.57
N SER A 221 8.38 6.06 17.18
CA SER A 221 9.63 6.82 17.32
C SER A 221 10.35 7.08 16.00
N MET A 222 9.96 6.43 14.90
CA MET A 222 10.59 6.63 13.59
C MET A 222 9.87 7.66 12.69
N PHE A 223 8.72 8.20 13.12
CA PHE A 223 7.90 9.06 12.27
C PHE A 223 8.48 10.47 12.03
N GLY A 224 9.42 10.92 12.88
CA GLY A 224 9.99 12.27 12.82
C GLY A 224 11.26 12.42 11.96
N ILE A 225 11.86 11.32 11.46
CA ILE A 225 13.17 11.33 10.78
C ILE A 225 13.09 10.84 9.32
N ILE A 226 12.05 10.11 8.95
CA ILE A 226 11.89 9.59 7.59
C ILE A 226 11.32 10.70 6.70
N PRO A 227 12.01 11.14 5.64
CA PRO A 227 11.44 12.08 4.67
C PRO A 227 10.12 11.49 4.15
N THR A 228 9.06 12.28 4.22
CA THR A 228 7.66 12.02 3.82
C THR A 228 7.46 11.70 2.34
N ALA A 229 8.43 11.08 1.67
CA ALA A 229 8.40 10.80 0.24
C ALA A 229 9.30 9.61 -0.15
N TYR A 230 9.26 8.49 0.59
CA TYR A 230 9.75 7.25 0.00
C TYR A 230 8.72 6.77 -1.03
N ILE A 231 8.98 7.02 -2.31
CA ILE A 231 8.06 6.69 -3.41
C ILE A 231 7.76 5.18 -3.49
N TYR A 232 8.65 4.35 -2.93
CA TYR A 232 8.62 2.89 -2.98
C TYR A 232 8.37 2.25 -1.60
N GLN A 233 7.45 2.77 -0.79
CA GLN A 233 7.10 2.17 0.50
C GLN A 233 6.54 0.75 0.37
N ASN A 234 6.95 -0.13 1.29
CA ASN A 234 6.26 -1.38 1.58
C ASN A 234 4.96 -1.09 2.35
N HIS A 235 4.13 -2.10 2.54
CA HIS A 235 2.85 -1.92 3.24
C HIS A 235 2.99 -1.43 4.68
N ARG A 236 4.03 -1.85 5.41
CA ARG A 236 4.24 -1.51 6.81
C ARG A 236 4.53 -0.01 6.97
N ASP A 237 5.39 0.53 6.11
CA ASP A 237 5.74 1.96 6.11
C ASP A 237 4.58 2.83 5.62
N HIS A 238 3.83 2.35 4.60
CA HIS A 238 2.61 3.03 4.15
C HIS A 238 1.54 3.06 5.24
N LEU A 239 1.30 1.95 5.95
CA LEU A 239 0.35 1.88 7.05
C LEU A 239 0.70 2.87 8.16
N LYS A 240 1.98 2.96 8.55
CA LYS A 240 2.45 4.00 9.47
C LYS A 240 2.13 5.38 8.95
N GLU A 241 2.44 5.66 7.67
CA GLU A 241 2.21 6.96 7.06
C GLU A 241 0.75 7.40 7.25
N ILE A 242 -0.19 6.54 6.87
CA ILE A 242 -1.63 6.86 6.89
C ILE A 242 -2.26 6.82 8.29
N LEU A 243 -1.63 6.13 9.26
CA LEU A 243 -2.08 6.16 10.66
C LEU A 243 -1.75 7.49 11.33
N PHE A 244 -0.59 8.06 11.03
CA PHE A 244 -0.06 9.23 11.74
C PHE A 244 -0.07 10.51 10.90
N THR A 245 -0.63 10.45 9.69
CA THR A 245 -1.00 11.62 8.87
C THR A 245 -2.50 11.61 8.64
N SER A 246 -3.12 12.78 8.60
CA SER A 246 -4.51 12.93 8.16
C SER A 246 -4.53 13.23 6.68
N ARG A 247 -5.51 12.68 5.96
CA ARG A 247 -5.68 12.97 4.54
C ARG A 247 -6.17 14.42 4.39
N PRO A 248 -5.51 15.28 3.59
CA PRO A 248 -6.09 16.58 3.26
C PRO A 248 -7.27 16.37 2.30
N GLU A 249 -8.37 17.04 2.62
CA GLU A 249 -9.52 17.34 1.75
C GLU A 249 -10.34 16.13 1.25
N ASN A 250 -11.36 15.74 2.04
CA ASN A 250 -12.64 15.30 1.46
C ASN A 250 -13.53 16.53 1.31
N SER A 251 -14.37 16.59 0.28
CA SER A 251 -15.35 17.67 0.17
C SER A 251 -16.29 17.67 1.39
N VAL A 252 -16.81 18.84 1.80
CA VAL A 252 -17.72 18.94 2.95
C VAL A 252 -18.92 17.98 2.82
N ILE A 253 -19.39 17.76 1.60
CA ILE A 253 -20.49 16.84 1.29
C ILE A 253 -20.09 15.38 1.54
N GLU A 254 -18.92 14.96 1.08
CA GLU A 254 -18.40 13.60 1.32
C GLU A 254 -18.17 13.35 2.81
N GLN A 255 -17.73 14.35 3.57
CA GLN A 255 -17.58 14.24 5.02
C GLN A 255 -18.92 13.96 5.70
N ILE A 256 -19.99 14.64 5.29
CA ILE A 256 -21.34 14.46 5.86
C ILE A 256 -21.87 13.05 5.53
N ILE A 257 -21.77 12.61 4.26
CA ILE A 257 -22.22 11.28 3.84
C ILE A 257 -21.44 10.19 4.59
N THR A 258 -20.13 10.37 4.71
CA THR A 258 -19.24 9.44 5.41
C THR A 258 -19.56 9.39 6.89
N ALA A 259 -19.82 10.53 7.54
CA ALA A 259 -20.17 10.59 8.97
C ALA A 259 -21.45 9.80 9.29
N ASP A 260 -22.45 9.83 8.41
CA ASP A 260 -23.70 9.07 8.62
C ASP A 260 -23.46 7.55 8.52
N LYS A 261 -22.74 7.11 7.49
CA LYS A 261 -22.34 5.70 7.31
C LYS A 261 -21.47 5.18 8.46
N LEU A 262 -20.57 6.02 8.97
CA LEU A 262 -19.64 5.65 10.04
C LEU A 262 -20.32 5.49 11.40
N ARG A 263 -21.52 6.05 11.63
CA ARG A 263 -22.16 6.04 12.95
C ARG A 263 -22.32 4.63 13.51
N ASN A 264 -22.79 3.69 12.68
CA ASN A 264 -23.00 2.30 13.10
C ASN A 264 -21.67 1.56 13.35
N ILE A 265 -20.67 1.83 12.50
CA ILE A 265 -19.34 1.24 12.60
C ILE A 265 -18.64 1.72 13.87
N TYR A 266 -18.64 3.03 14.13
CA TYR A 266 -18.08 3.59 15.36
C TYR A 266 -18.82 3.12 16.60
N ALA A 267 -20.14 2.97 16.56
CA ALA A 267 -20.89 2.41 17.68
C ALA A 267 -20.39 1.00 18.03
N ARG A 268 -20.11 0.14 17.03
CA ARG A 268 -19.55 -1.20 17.27
C ARG A 268 -18.12 -1.17 17.79
N ILE A 269 -17.26 -0.36 17.19
CA ILE A 269 -15.87 -0.22 17.64
C ILE A 269 -15.82 0.31 19.07
N ASN A 270 -16.62 1.32 19.42
CA ASN A 270 -16.61 1.96 20.73
C ASN A 270 -17.09 1.05 21.88
N LEU A 271 -17.75 -0.07 21.59
CA LEU A 271 -18.05 -1.08 22.61
C LEU A 271 -16.79 -1.80 23.12
N ILE A 272 -15.70 -1.78 22.33
CA ILE A 272 -14.44 -2.46 22.62
C ILE A 272 -13.31 -1.43 22.83
N CYS A 273 -13.20 -0.47 21.93
CA CYS A 273 -12.17 0.56 21.88
C CYS A 273 -12.83 1.95 21.97
N ASP A 274 -13.14 2.35 23.21
CA ASP A 274 -13.86 3.56 23.60
C ASP A 274 -12.99 4.83 23.60
N GLY A 275 -11.74 4.75 23.17
CA GLY A 275 -10.79 5.85 23.13
C GLY A 275 -10.25 6.15 21.74
N GLU A 276 -9.38 7.14 21.67
CA GLU A 276 -8.83 7.66 20.42
C GLU A 276 -7.32 7.83 20.51
N LEU A 277 -6.64 7.73 19.37
CA LEU A 277 -5.24 8.06 19.26
C LEU A 277 -5.10 9.58 19.11
N ILE A 278 -4.54 10.22 20.14
CA ILE A 278 -4.27 11.65 20.16
C ILE A 278 -2.78 11.91 20.07
N LYS A 279 -2.41 12.95 19.33
CA LYS A 279 -1.02 13.40 19.24
C LYS A 279 -0.69 14.29 20.44
N ASP A 280 0.26 13.87 21.25
CA ASP A 280 0.78 14.67 22.35
C ASP A 280 1.74 15.76 21.84
N LYS A 281 2.03 16.75 22.69
CA LYS A 281 2.90 17.91 22.44
C LYS A 281 4.30 17.53 21.94
N LEU A 282 4.80 16.35 22.32
CA LEU A 282 6.09 15.81 21.89
C LEU A 282 6.01 15.01 20.57
N SER A 283 4.91 15.09 19.84
CA SER A 283 4.64 14.30 18.62
C SER A 283 4.57 12.79 18.82
N ALA A 284 4.50 12.31 20.06
CA ALA A 284 4.15 10.93 20.37
C ALA A 284 2.63 10.77 20.34
N PHE A 285 2.13 9.64 19.86
CA PHE A 285 0.72 9.30 19.93
C PHE A 285 0.42 8.59 21.25
N THR A 286 -0.69 8.96 21.86
CA THR A 286 -1.19 8.39 23.12
C THR A 286 -2.65 7.99 22.94
N TYR A 287 -3.11 7.02 23.73
CA TYR A 287 -4.50 6.57 23.72
C TYR A 287 -5.27 7.26 24.83
N GLN A 288 -6.31 8.01 24.47
CA GLN A 288 -7.18 8.67 25.44
C GLN A 288 -8.57 8.05 25.39
N LYS A 289 -9.03 7.49 26.51
CA LYS A 289 -10.41 6.99 26.64
C LYS A 289 -11.41 8.14 26.72
N THR A 290 -12.59 7.93 26.13
CA THR A 290 -13.68 8.91 26.20
C THR A 290 -14.03 9.23 27.65
N GLY A 291 -14.12 10.52 27.98
CA GLY A 291 -14.47 11.01 29.32
C GLY A 291 -13.34 10.95 30.35
N LEU A 292 -12.12 10.56 29.97
CA LEU A 292 -10.93 10.64 30.82
C LEU A 292 -9.93 11.66 30.30
N ASP A 293 -9.48 12.56 31.17
CA ASP A 293 -8.46 13.56 30.83
C ASP A 293 -7.03 12.99 30.74
N LYS A 294 -6.84 11.73 31.16
CA LYS A 294 -5.54 11.07 31.16
C LYS A 294 -5.34 10.30 29.87
N ALA A 295 -4.19 10.51 29.25
CA ALA A 295 -3.74 9.75 28.09
C ALA A 295 -2.76 8.64 28.50
N LEU A 296 -2.91 7.47 27.88
CA LEU A 296 -2.08 6.29 28.08
C LEU A 296 -1.02 6.21 26.98
N ASN A 297 0.23 5.92 27.33
CA ASN A 297 1.23 5.58 26.32
C ASN A 297 0.78 4.33 25.55
N LEU A 298 0.93 4.29 24.22
CA LEU A 298 0.48 3.12 23.44
C LEU A 298 1.16 1.83 23.89
N ARG A 299 2.42 1.86 24.32
CA ARG A 299 3.12 0.68 24.85
C ARG A 299 2.49 0.09 26.11
N ASN A 300 1.65 0.87 26.80
CA ASN A 300 0.92 0.44 27.98
C ASN A 300 -0.54 0.08 27.68
N MET A 301 -0.97 0.17 26.42
CA MET A 301 -2.30 -0.24 25.97
C MET A 301 -2.32 -1.74 25.70
N SER A 302 -3.47 -2.37 25.95
CA SER A 302 -3.65 -3.79 25.62
C SER A 302 -3.49 -3.98 24.11
N THR A 303 -2.61 -4.90 23.71
CA THR A 303 -2.33 -5.25 22.31
C THR A 303 -3.59 -5.73 21.59
N VAL A 304 -4.52 -6.36 22.31
CA VAL A 304 -5.82 -6.82 21.80
C VAL A 304 -6.68 -5.64 21.29
N LEU A 305 -6.44 -4.42 21.78
CA LEU A 305 -7.13 -3.20 21.32
C LEU A 305 -6.44 -2.53 20.12
N TYR A 306 -5.21 -2.90 19.78
CA TYR A 306 -4.44 -2.25 18.72
C TYR A 306 -5.15 -2.36 17.37
N THR A 307 -5.66 -3.54 17.00
CA THR A 307 -6.39 -3.74 15.74
C THR A 307 -7.61 -2.81 15.63
N PHE A 308 -8.37 -2.66 16.71
CA PHE A 308 -9.52 -1.75 16.75
C PHE A 308 -9.11 -0.29 16.71
N ALA A 309 -8.04 0.08 17.41
CA ALA A 309 -7.51 1.44 17.38
C ALA A 309 -6.99 1.82 15.98
N ILE A 310 -6.24 0.95 15.32
CA ILE A 310 -5.77 1.12 13.93
C ILE A 310 -6.97 1.36 13.01
N LEU A 311 -7.97 0.48 13.06
CA LEU A 311 -9.12 0.57 12.18
C LEU A 311 -9.92 1.86 12.44
N LYS A 312 -10.14 2.21 13.71
CA LYS A 312 -10.79 3.46 14.12
C LYS A 312 -10.03 4.68 13.59
N THR A 313 -8.72 4.72 13.79
CA THR A 313 -7.87 5.85 13.35
C THR A 313 -7.86 5.98 11.83
N LEU A 314 -7.81 4.88 11.08
CA LEU A 314 -7.86 4.95 9.62
C LEU A 314 -9.23 5.41 9.08
N LEU A 315 -10.32 5.03 9.74
CA LEU A 315 -11.66 5.57 9.45
C LEU A 315 -11.72 7.07 9.74
N GLN A 316 -11.19 7.51 10.88
CA GLN A 316 -11.15 8.92 11.30
C GLN A 316 -10.28 9.78 10.38
N ASN A 317 -9.13 9.25 9.94
CA ASN A 317 -8.22 9.92 9.01
C ASN A 317 -8.73 9.95 7.56
N GLY A 318 -9.88 9.31 7.27
CA GLY A 318 -10.52 9.32 5.95
C GLY A 318 -9.81 8.45 4.91
N PHE A 319 -9.06 7.42 5.34
CA PHE A 319 -8.39 6.49 4.42
C PHE A 319 -9.30 5.34 3.96
N PHE A 320 -10.39 5.09 4.69
CA PHE A 320 -11.43 4.16 4.30
C PHE A 320 -12.43 4.88 3.39
N GLU A 321 -12.26 4.71 2.09
CA GLU A 321 -13.13 5.30 1.07
C GLU A 321 -14.19 4.31 0.59
N GLU A 322 -15.30 4.81 0.04
CA GLU A 322 -16.28 3.96 -0.62
C GLU A 322 -15.63 3.22 -1.80
N LYS A 323 -15.88 1.90 -1.92
CA LYS A 323 -15.22 1.01 -2.89
C LYS A 323 -13.70 0.94 -2.75
N GLY A 324 -13.17 1.32 -1.59
CA GLY A 324 -11.77 1.14 -1.24
C GLY A 324 -11.37 -0.33 -1.16
N THR A 325 -10.07 -0.59 -1.26
CA THR A 325 -9.49 -1.94 -1.18
C THR A 325 -8.72 -2.08 0.13
N ILE A 326 -8.98 -3.16 0.86
CA ILE A 326 -8.24 -3.51 2.08
C ILE A 326 -7.83 -4.97 2.07
N SER A 327 -6.59 -5.23 2.48
CA SER A 327 -6.08 -6.55 2.82
C SER A 327 -5.94 -6.65 4.34
N LEU A 328 -6.44 -7.74 4.92
CA LEU A 328 -6.33 -8.07 6.34
C LEU A 328 -5.63 -9.42 6.45
N ASP A 329 -4.46 -9.46 7.08
CA ASP A 329 -3.68 -10.69 7.23
C ASP A 329 -3.88 -11.26 8.64
N GLU A 330 -4.54 -12.41 8.73
CA GLU A 330 -4.82 -13.15 9.98
C GLU A 330 -5.19 -12.22 11.16
N PRO A 331 -6.16 -11.29 10.98
CA PRO A 331 -6.43 -10.22 11.95
C PRO A 331 -6.96 -10.73 13.30
N GLU A 332 -7.35 -12.00 13.38
CA GLU A 332 -7.86 -12.66 14.57
C GLU A 332 -6.79 -13.08 15.60
N ILE A 333 -5.51 -13.20 15.20
CA ILE A 333 -4.45 -13.85 16.01
C ILE A 333 -4.35 -13.27 17.43
N HIS A 334 -4.42 -11.95 17.55
CA HIS A 334 -4.23 -11.26 18.83
C HIS A 334 -5.56 -10.93 19.52
N LEU A 335 -6.70 -11.36 18.98
CA LEU A 335 -8.01 -11.00 19.49
C LEU A 335 -8.55 -12.06 20.45
N HIS A 336 -9.14 -11.62 21.56
CA HIS A 336 -9.98 -12.45 22.42
C HIS A 336 -11.13 -13.05 21.60
N PRO A 337 -11.59 -14.30 21.84
CA PRO A 337 -12.65 -14.94 21.05
C PRO A 337 -13.91 -14.08 20.87
N GLU A 338 -14.38 -13.41 21.93
CA GLU A 338 -15.52 -12.50 21.84
C GLU A 338 -15.28 -11.33 20.87
N TRP A 339 -14.05 -10.82 20.79
CA TRP A 339 -13.71 -9.71 19.92
C TRP A 339 -13.40 -10.17 18.49
N GLN A 340 -13.05 -11.44 18.28
CA GLN A 340 -13.04 -12.04 16.94
C GLN A 340 -14.44 -11.99 16.32
N LEU A 341 -15.51 -12.26 17.08
CA LEU A 341 -16.89 -12.11 16.61
C LEU A 341 -17.19 -10.66 16.22
N ALA A 342 -16.85 -9.72 17.11
CA ALA A 342 -17.07 -8.30 16.84
C ALA A 342 -16.28 -7.80 15.61
N PHE A 343 -15.05 -8.28 15.43
CA PHE A 343 -14.22 -7.93 14.28
C PHE A 343 -14.74 -8.54 12.97
N ALA A 344 -15.24 -9.78 13.01
CA ALA A 344 -15.92 -10.39 11.87
C ALA A 344 -17.17 -9.59 11.46
N GLU A 345 -17.99 -9.18 12.44
CA GLU A 345 -19.13 -8.30 12.19
C GLU A 345 -18.69 -6.96 11.56
N LEU A 346 -17.60 -6.37 12.07
CA LEU A 346 -17.05 -5.11 11.56
C LEU A 346 -16.62 -5.21 10.09
N ILE A 347 -15.94 -6.29 9.70
CA ILE A 347 -15.56 -6.55 8.30
C ILE A 347 -16.79 -6.61 7.39
N VAL A 348 -17.85 -7.30 7.84
CA VAL A 348 -19.12 -7.39 7.11
C VAL A 348 -19.79 -6.03 6.96
N LEU A 349 -19.76 -5.20 8.01
CA LEU A 349 -20.29 -3.83 7.96
C LEU A 349 -19.50 -2.92 7.01
N LEU A 350 -18.17 -3.04 6.98
CA LEU A 350 -17.31 -2.32 6.03
C LEU A 350 -17.66 -2.68 4.58
N GLN A 351 -17.86 -3.97 4.28
CA GLN A 351 -18.36 -4.40 2.97
C GLN A 351 -19.75 -3.80 2.71
N ARG A 352 -20.70 -3.92 3.63
CA ARG A 352 -22.09 -3.54 3.42
C ARG A 352 -22.26 -2.03 3.21
N ASP A 353 -21.64 -1.21 4.06
CA ASP A 353 -21.89 0.23 4.16
C ASP A 353 -20.97 1.05 3.23
N PHE A 354 -19.76 0.56 2.97
CA PHE A 354 -18.76 1.22 2.11
C PHE A 354 -18.55 0.51 0.77
N ASN A 355 -19.17 -0.66 0.56
CA ASN A 355 -18.96 -1.49 -0.63
C ASN A 355 -17.47 -1.76 -0.89
N MET A 356 -16.70 -1.95 0.18
CA MET A 356 -15.26 -2.21 0.11
C MET A 356 -14.96 -3.56 -0.53
N HIS A 357 -13.76 -3.63 -1.10
CA HIS A 357 -13.12 -4.83 -1.61
C HIS A 357 -12.13 -5.32 -0.55
N ILE A 358 -12.47 -6.41 0.13
CA ILE A 358 -11.74 -6.94 1.29
C ILE A 358 -11.09 -8.26 0.89
N LEU A 359 -9.76 -8.30 0.93
CA LEU A 359 -8.99 -9.54 0.91
C LEU A 359 -8.65 -9.89 2.36
N LEU A 360 -9.00 -11.09 2.79
CA LEU A 360 -8.77 -11.55 4.15
C LEU A 360 -8.02 -12.88 4.11
N THR A 361 -6.99 -13.04 4.92
CA THR A 361 -6.40 -14.36 5.19
C THR A 361 -6.79 -14.80 6.60
N THR A 362 -6.91 -16.11 6.80
CA THR A 362 -7.19 -16.68 8.13
C THR A 362 -6.69 -18.12 8.21
N HIS A 363 -6.34 -18.57 9.41
CA HIS A 363 -6.16 -19.98 9.73
C HIS A 363 -7.16 -20.45 10.79
N SER A 364 -8.12 -19.61 11.16
CA SER A 364 -9.08 -19.87 12.22
C SER A 364 -10.43 -20.32 11.65
N PRO A 365 -10.83 -21.59 11.86
CA PRO A 365 -12.16 -22.04 11.46
C PRO A 365 -13.25 -21.31 12.23
N TYR A 366 -12.97 -20.91 13.49
CA TYR A 366 -13.90 -20.13 14.30
C TYR A 366 -14.17 -18.74 13.72
N PHE A 367 -13.12 -18.02 13.30
CA PHE A 367 -13.25 -16.69 12.73
C PHE A 367 -13.92 -16.72 11.34
N LEU A 368 -13.56 -17.71 10.51
CA LEU A 368 -14.24 -17.97 9.24
C LEU A 368 -15.74 -18.18 9.44
N HIS A 369 -16.12 -19.02 10.42
CA HIS A 369 -17.52 -19.29 10.71
C HIS A 369 -18.27 -18.03 11.16
N ALA A 370 -17.66 -17.21 12.02
CA ALA A 370 -18.23 -15.93 12.44
C ALA A 370 -18.51 -15.03 11.22
N LEU A 371 -17.56 -14.93 10.28
CA LEU A 371 -17.75 -14.16 9.04
C LEU A 371 -18.91 -14.68 8.20
N GLU A 372 -19.06 -16.00 8.05
CA GLU A 372 -20.18 -16.60 7.33
C GLU A 372 -21.53 -16.25 7.97
N VAL A 373 -21.62 -16.39 9.30
CA VAL A 373 -22.84 -16.10 10.06
C VAL A 373 -23.21 -14.61 9.94
N TYR A 374 -22.24 -13.70 10.08
CA TYR A 374 -22.52 -12.26 9.93
C TYR A 374 -22.83 -11.89 8.48
N ALA A 375 -22.15 -12.49 7.49
CA ALA A 375 -22.44 -12.25 6.08
C ALA A 375 -23.87 -12.65 5.71
N ASP A 376 -24.37 -13.76 6.27
CA ASP A 376 -25.75 -14.19 6.12
C ASP A 376 -26.74 -13.26 6.83
N LYS A 377 -26.47 -12.94 8.11
CA LYS A 377 -27.27 -11.99 8.92
C LYS A 377 -27.47 -10.65 8.21
N TYR A 378 -26.43 -10.13 7.56
CA TYR A 378 -26.47 -8.85 6.85
C TYR A 378 -26.79 -8.97 5.36
N LYS A 379 -27.15 -10.17 4.88
CA LYS A 379 -27.58 -10.45 3.50
C LYS A 379 -26.54 -10.08 2.43
N ILE A 380 -25.25 -10.29 2.75
CA ILE A 380 -24.14 -10.05 1.83
C ILE A 380 -23.40 -11.34 1.42
N LYS A 381 -23.91 -12.53 1.77
CA LYS A 381 -23.31 -13.84 1.42
C LYS A 381 -22.94 -13.95 -0.07
N GLY A 382 -23.77 -13.42 -0.98
CA GLY A 382 -23.50 -13.41 -2.43
C GLY A 382 -22.31 -12.54 -2.87
N LYS A 383 -21.73 -11.75 -1.95
CA LYS A 383 -20.51 -10.96 -2.16
C LYS A 383 -19.27 -11.57 -1.50
N CYS A 384 -19.42 -12.75 -0.89
CA CYS A 384 -18.31 -13.47 -0.26
C CYS A 384 -17.76 -14.55 -1.21
N ARG A 385 -16.44 -14.71 -1.21
CA ARG A 385 -15.72 -15.78 -1.90
C ARG A 385 -14.73 -16.42 -0.94
N TYR A 386 -14.57 -17.73 -1.06
CA TYR A 386 -13.75 -18.53 -0.15
C TYR A 386 -12.74 -19.34 -0.94
N TYR A 387 -11.49 -19.25 -0.51
CA TYR A 387 -10.35 -19.86 -1.19
C TYR A 387 -9.58 -20.73 -0.21
N LEU A 388 -9.22 -21.93 -0.64
CA LEU A 388 -8.35 -22.83 0.11
C LEU A 388 -6.92 -22.72 -0.41
N ALA A 389 -6.01 -22.28 0.46
CA ALA A 389 -4.58 -22.30 0.21
C ALA A 389 -4.00 -23.66 0.62
N THR A 390 -3.34 -24.31 -0.33
CA THR A 390 -2.64 -25.58 -0.14
C THR A 390 -1.19 -25.46 -0.57
N CYS A 391 -0.30 -26.16 0.10
CA CYS A 391 1.11 -26.23 -0.29
C CYS A 391 1.43 -27.66 -0.71
N LYS A 392 2.03 -27.82 -1.90
CA LYS A 392 2.57 -29.09 -2.41
C LYS A 392 3.99 -28.82 -2.89
N ASP A 393 4.96 -29.60 -2.42
CA ASP A 393 6.38 -29.48 -2.81
C ASP A 393 6.91 -28.04 -2.62
N ASN A 394 6.59 -27.41 -1.48
CA ASN A 394 6.89 -26.00 -1.14
C ASN A 394 6.25 -24.94 -2.05
N SER A 395 5.38 -25.35 -2.98
CA SER A 395 4.67 -24.46 -3.89
C SER A 395 3.19 -24.33 -3.51
N ALA A 396 2.74 -23.09 -3.31
CA ALA A 396 1.38 -22.78 -2.92
C ALA A 396 0.41 -22.73 -4.11
N ILE A 397 -0.75 -23.37 -3.95
CA ILE A 397 -1.88 -23.31 -4.88
C ILE A 397 -3.09 -22.84 -4.10
N ILE A 398 -3.74 -21.79 -4.61
CA ILE A 398 -4.95 -21.21 -4.01
C ILE A 398 -6.12 -21.50 -4.94
N LYS A 399 -7.12 -22.24 -4.44
CA LYS A 399 -8.29 -22.66 -5.21
C LYS A 399 -9.57 -22.06 -4.66
N ASP A 400 -10.47 -21.64 -5.53
CA ASP A 400 -11.83 -21.27 -5.15
C ASP A 400 -12.60 -22.51 -4.67
N VAL A 401 -13.16 -22.41 -3.47
CA VAL A 401 -13.96 -23.44 -2.82
C VAL A 401 -15.26 -22.84 -2.28
N SER A 402 -15.73 -21.72 -2.85
CA SER A 402 -16.94 -21.01 -2.40
C SER A 402 -18.20 -21.89 -2.40
N GLU A 403 -18.25 -22.90 -3.27
CA GLU A 403 -19.34 -23.88 -3.35
C GLU A 403 -19.14 -25.11 -2.44
N ASN A 404 -17.98 -25.26 -1.82
CA ASN A 404 -17.66 -26.36 -0.90
C ASN A 404 -16.66 -25.90 0.18
N ILE A 405 -17.14 -25.03 1.06
CA ILE A 405 -16.35 -24.40 2.13
C ILE A 405 -15.90 -25.46 3.16
N ASP A 406 -16.60 -26.60 3.27
CA ASP A 406 -16.25 -27.70 4.19
C ASP A 406 -14.81 -28.20 3.98
N LEU A 407 -14.27 -28.12 2.76
CA LEU A 407 -12.86 -28.44 2.48
C LEU A 407 -11.87 -27.58 3.31
N ILE A 408 -12.24 -26.33 3.62
CA ILE A 408 -11.46 -25.47 4.51
C ILE A 408 -11.56 -25.98 5.94
N TYR A 409 -12.78 -26.23 6.43
CA TYR A 409 -13.01 -26.71 7.79
C TYR A 409 -12.31 -28.04 8.05
N GLU A 410 -12.44 -29.01 7.15
CA GLU A 410 -11.73 -30.29 7.21
C GLU A 410 -10.22 -30.09 7.30
N LYS A 411 -9.66 -29.14 6.55
CA LYS A 411 -8.22 -28.86 6.57
C LYS A 411 -7.79 -28.22 7.89
N LEU A 412 -8.55 -27.26 8.41
CA LEU A 412 -8.24 -26.50 9.61
C LEU A 412 -8.55 -27.26 10.92
N ALA A 413 -9.46 -28.23 10.89
CA ALA A 413 -9.83 -29.04 12.06
C ALA A 413 -8.83 -30.18 12.37
N LYS A 414 -7.91 -30.51 11.45
CA LYS A 414 -6.93 -31.61 11.63
C LYS A 414 -6.15 -31.57 12.94
N PRO A 415 -5.66 -30.42 13.44
CA PRO A 415 -4.97 -30.38 14.73
C PRO A 415 -5.86 -30.82 15.90
N LEU A 416 -7.14 -30.41 15.89
CA LEU A 416 -8.09 -30.82 16.93
C LEU A 416 -8.42 -32.31 16.84
N GLN A 417 -8.67 -32.81 15.62
CA GLN A 417 -8.91 -34.24 15.40
C GLN A 417 -7.73 -35.11 15.90
N LYS A 418 -6.49 -34.62 15.72
CA LYS A 418 -5.31 -35.31 16.26
C LYS A 418 -5.33 -35.37 17.79
N LEU A 419 -5.77 -34.31 18.46
CA LEU A 419 -5.89 -34.30 19.92
C LEU A 419 -6.99 -35.26 20.41
N GLU A 420 -8.15 -35.27 19.74
CA GLU A 420 -9.25 -36.19 20.05
C GLU A 420 -8.83 -37.65 19.91
N ASN A 421 -8.11 -38.00 18.84
CA ASN A 421 -7.59 -39.35 18.65
C ASN A 421 -6.60 -39.75 19.77
N ILE A 422 -5.70 -38.85 20.18
CA ILE A 422 -4.76 -39.12 21.29
C ILE A 422 -5.53 -39.35 22.60
N TRP A 423 -6.55 -38.54 22.88
CA TRP A 423 -7.35 -38.69 24.08
C TRP A 423 -8.06 -40.05 24.15
N HIS A 424 -8.55 -40.53 23.01
CA HIS A 424 -9.26 -41.80 22.92
C HIS A 424 -8.35 -43.03 22.84
N ASP A 425 -7.10 -42.90 22.37
CA ASP A 425 -6.14 -44.01 22.32
C ASP A 425 -5.53 -44.33 23.72
N ASP A 426 -5.69 -43.43 24.70
CA ASP A 426 -5.25 -43.59 26.10
C ASP A 426 -6.36 -44.13 27.05
N GLU A 427 -7.57 -44.37 26.55
CA GLU A 427 -8.71 -45.05 27.23
C GLU A 427 -8.83 -46.51 26.80
#